data_AF-A0A7C2UGV6-F1
#
_entry.id   AF-A0A7C2UGV6-F1
#
_cell.length_a   1.000
_cell.length_b   1.000
_cell.length_c   1.000
_cell.angle_alpha   90.00
_cell.angle_beta   90.00
_cell.angle_gamma   90.00
#
_symmetry.space_group_name_H-M   'P 1'
#
loop_
_entity.id
_entity.type
_entity.pdbx_description
1 polymer ?
#
loop_
_entity_poly.entity_id
_entity_poly.type
_entity_poly.pdbx_seq_one_letter_code
_entity_poly.pdbx_strand_id
1 'polypeptide(L)' 'LTATPEEIYKRTLPKKDRPLLLKSKNVIETIKELLEMRKPYYDKADYKIDTTKKSIEEVVDEIIELLKMKNGKNKS' A
#
# COMPACT_ATOMS: atom_id res chain seq x y z
N LEU A 1 -1.66 -3.51 2.68
CA LEU A 1 -0.82 -2.29 2.74
C LEU A 1 -1.42 -1.24 1.82
N THR A 2 -1.47 0.01 2.24
CA THR A 2 -1.93 1.18 1.46
C THR A 2 -0.88 2.30 1.52
N ALA A 3 -0.97 3.27 0.62
CA ALA A 3 -0.16 4.50 0.62
C ALA A 3 -0.88 5.59 -0.17
N THR A 4 -0.55 6.86 0.04
CA THR A 4 -1.12 7.95 -0.78
C THR A 4 -0.66 7.86 -2.24
N PRO A 5 -1.46 8.36 -3.20
CA PRO A 5 -1.08 8.41 -4.61
C PRO A 5 0.27 9.07 -4.87
N GLU A 6 0.60 10.12 -4.12
CA GLU A 6 1.86 10.88 -4.23
C GLU A 6 3.05 10.05 -3.74
N GLU A 7 2.89 9.29 -2.67
CA GLU A 7 3.93 8.41 -2.13
C GLU A 7 4.17 7.21 -3.05
N ILE A 8 3.09 6.64 -3.61
CA ILE A 8 3.17 5.61 -4.66
C ILE A 8 3.90 6.16 -5.88
N TYR A 9 3.59 7.38 -6.31
CA TYR A 9 4.25 8.01 -7.44
C TYR A 9 5.76 8.18 -7.20
N LYS A 10 6.16 8.74 -6.05
CA LYS A 10 7.59 8.90 -5.68
C LYS A 10 8.36 7.58 -5.73
N ARG A 11 7.79 6.49 -5.19
CA ARG A 11 8.41 5.15 -5.17
C ARG A 11 8.46 4.50 -6.55
N THR A 12 7.62 4.93 -7.49
CA THR A 12 7.48 4.33 -8.83
C THR A 12 8.17 5.11 -9.95
N LEU A 13 8.44 6.40 -9.74
CA LEU A 13 9.17 7.28 -10.66
C LEU A 13 10.50 6.72 -11.21
N PRO A 14 11.36 6.06 -10.42
CA PRO A 14 12.66 5.61 -10.91
C PRO A 14 12.59 4.38 -11.83
N LYS A 15 11.44 3.72 -11.96
CA LYS A 15 11.32 2.40 -12.64
C LYS A 15 10.62 2.53 -13.99
N LYS A 16 11.37 2.33 -15.08
CA LYS A 16 10.86 2.31 -16.47
C LYS A 16 10.02 1.05 -16.82
N ASP A 17 9.88 0.12 -15.89
CA ASP A 17 9.19 -1.17 -16.11
C ASP A 17 7.68 -1.12 -15.82
N ARG A 18 7.08 0.08 -15.77
CA ARG A 18 5.66 0.28 -15.42
C ARG A 18 4.88 0.90 -16.57
N PRO A 19 4.53 0.12 -17.61
CA PRO A 19 3.94 0.63 -18.85
C PRO A 19 2.61 1.37 -18.64
N LEU A 20 1.84 1.02 -17.60
CA LEU A 20 0.56 1.70 -17.29
C LEU A 20 0.77 3.12 -16.73
N LEU A 21 1.85 3.36 -15.99
CA LEU A 21 2.15 4.69 -15.42
C LEU A 21 2.85 5.58 -16.45
N LEU A 22 3.73 5.00 -17.28
CA LEU A 22 4.49 5.72 -18.30
C LEU A 22 3.64 6.25 -19.47
N LYS A 23 2.49 5.63 -19.74
CA LYS A 23 1.58 6.03 -20.82
C LYS A 23 0.59 7.13 -20.41
N SER A 24 0.55 7.49 -19.12
CA SER A 24 -0.42 8.46 -18.62
C SER A 24 0.08 9.90 -18.75
N LYS A 25 -0.81 10.79 -19.20
CA LYS A 25 -0.59 12.25 -19.18
C LYS A 25 -0.66 12.84 -17.77
N ASN A 26 -1.37 12.17 -16.85
CA ASN A 26 -1.49 12.55 -15.44
C ASN A 26 -1.35 11.30 -14.56
N VAL A 27 -0.11 11.03 -14.15
CA VAL A 27 0.24 9.79 -13.42
C VAL A 27 -0.47 9.70 -12.07
N ILE A 28 -0.66 10.82 -11.37
CA ILE A 28 -1.33 10.84 -10.07
C ILE A 28 -2.79 10.44 -10.21
N GLU A 29 -3.48 10.95 -11.23
CA GLU A 29 -4.89 10.59 -11.48
C GLU A 29 -5.03 9.11 -11.84
N THR A 30 -4.14 8.59 -12.70
CA THR A 30 -4.10 7.16 -13.02
C THR A 30 -3.85 6.30 -11.78
N ILE A 31 -3.00 6.73 -10.85
CA ILE A 31 -2.81 6.00 -9.58
C ILE A 31 -4.09 6.00 -8.75
N LYS A 32 -4.83 7.12 -8.68
CA LYS A 32 -6.12 7.19 -7.97
C LYS A 32 -7.17 6.25 -8.59
N GLU A 33 -7.33 6.28 -9.91
CA GLU A 33 -8.25 5.38 -10.63
C GLU A 33 -7.92 3.91 -10.39
N LEU A 34 -6.62 3.56 -10.43
CA LEU A 34 -6.16 2.21 -10.14
C LEU A 34 -6.42 1.79 -8.70
N LEU A 35 -6.25 2.70 -7.73
CA LEU A 35 -6.55 2.42 -6.33
C LEU A 35 -8.06 2.20 -6.12
N GLU A 36 -8.91 3.04 -6.73
CA GLU A 36 -10.36 2.92 -6.64
C GLU A 36 -10.86 1.62 -7.27
N MET A 37 -10.38 1.29 -8.48
CA MET A 37 -10.68 0.02 -9.15
C MET A 37 -10.30 -1.19 -8.28
N ARG A 38 -9.20 -1.10 -7.54
CA ARG A 38 -8.66 -2.20 -6.73
C ARG A 38 -9.21 -2.24 -5.30
N LYS A 39 -9.85 -1.17 -4.85
CA LYS A 39 -10.40 -1.02 -3.50
C LYS A 39 -11.27 -2.22 -3.07
N PRO A 40 -12.19 -2.77 -3.89
CA PRO A 40 -12.99 -3.92 -3.49
C PRO A 40 -12.18 -5.19 -3.20
N TYR A 41 -10.98 -5.32 -3.75
CA TYR A 41 -10.09 -6.44 -3.47
C TYR A 41 -9.26 -6.20 -2.21
N TYR A 42 -8.79 -4.96 -2.00
CA TYR A 42 -8.05 -4.58 -0.80
C TYR A 42 -8.94 -4.55 0.46
N ASP A 43 -10.22 -4.26 0.30
CA ASP A 43 -11.22 -4.21 1.40
C ASP A 43 -11.50 -5.59 2.02
N LYS A 44 -11.15 -6.68 1.33
CA LYS A 44 -11.31 -8.05 1.84
C LYS A 44 -10.19 -8.50 2.78
N ALA A 45 -9.14 -7.70 2.95
CA ALA A 45 -8.01 -8.04 3.82
C ALA A 45 -8.41 -7.89 5.30
N ASP A 46 -8.02 -8.85 6.14
CA ASP A 46 -8.24 -8.81 7.59
C ASP A 46 -7.58 -7.59 8.26
N TYR A 47 -6.47 -7.12 7.68
CA TYR A 47 -5.70 -5.98 8.18
C TYR A 47 -5.21 -5.11 7.03
N LYS A 48 -5.20 -3.80 7.28
CA LYS A 48 -4.64 -2.79 6.38
C LYS A 48 -3.68 -1.90 7.15
N ILE A 49 -2.48 -1.77 6.61
CA ILE A 49 -1.42 -0.92 7.14
C ILE A 49 -1.18 0.20 6.13
N ASP A 50 -1.33 1.44 6.57
CA ASP A 50 -0.90 2.60 5.79
C ASP A 50 0.61 2.78 5.92
N THR A 51 1.30 2.72 4.77
CA THR A 51 2.76 2.84 4.66
C THR A 51 3.22 4.23 4.23
N THR A 52 2.29 5.19 4.17
CA THR A 52 2.58 6.58 3.82
C THR A 52 3.61 7.15 4.78
N LYS A 53 4.72 7.66 4.23
CA LYS A 53 5.85 8.26 4.99
C LYS A 53 6.52 7.35 6.03
N LYS A 54 6.24 6.04 6.03
CA LYS A 54 6.90 5.08 6.89
C LYS A 54 8.17 4.52 6.23
N SER A 55 9.20 4.29 7.03
CA SER A 55 10.37 3.50 6.67
C SER A 55 10.01 2.02 6.53
N ILE A 56 10.95 1.22 6.02
CA ILE A 56 10.75 -0.23 5.91
C ILE A 56 10.64 -0.84 7.31
N GLU A 57 11.49 -0.39 8.23
CA GLU A 57 11.56 -0.86 9.60
C GLU A 57 10.24 -0.59 10.34
N GLU A 58 9.69 0.63 10.23
CA GLU A 58 8.41 0.98 10.85
C GLU A 58 7.25 0.12 10.33
N VAL A 59 7.24 -0.20 9.03
CA VAL A 59 6.22 -1.07 8.43
C VAL A 59 6.39 -2.51 8.92
N VAL A 60 7.63 -2.99 9.03
CA VAL A 60 7.93 -4.35 9.51
C VAL A 60 7.51 -4.51 10.97
N ASP A 61 7.80 -3.52 11.82
CA ASP A 61 7.44 -3.54 13.23
C ASP A 61 5.93 -3.59 13.42
N GLU A 62 5.16 -2.78 12.67
CA GLU A 62 3.69 -2.80 12.71
C GLU A 62 3.11 -4.15 12.26
N ILE A 63 3.70 -4.79 11.24
CA ILE A 63 3.31 -6.14 10.83
C ILE A 63 3.56 -7.14 11.97
N ILE A 64 4.72 -7.06 12.63
CA ILE A 64 5.07 -7.95 13.75
C ILE A 64 4.09 -7.76 14.92
N GLU A 65 3.74 -6.51 15.26
CA GLU A 65 2.78 -6.20 16.32
C GLU A 65 1.38 -6.75 16.01
N LEU A 66 0.90 -6.57 14.79
CA LEU A 66 -0.39 -7.11 14.35
C LEU A 66 -0.44 -8.64 14.46
N LEU A 67 0.63 -9.32 14.05
CA LEU A 67 0.74 -10.78 14.17
C LEU A 67 0.76 -11.24 15.63
N LYS A 68 1.49 -10.52 16.51
CA LYS A 68 1.49 -10.81 17.96
C LYS A 68 0.10 -10.65 18.57
N MET A 69 -0.62 -9.58 18.24
CA MET A 69 -1.99 -9.35 18.71
C MET A 69 -2.96 -10.45 18.24
N LYS A 70 -2.84 -10.89 16.98
CA LYS A 70 -3.64 -12.00 16.45
C LYS A 70 -3.35 -13.31 17.20
N ASN A 71 -2.08 -13.61 17.46
CA ASN A 71 -1.69 -14.84 18.15
C ASN A 71 -2.04 -14.82 19.65
N GLY A 72 -2.05 -13.65 20.29
CA GLY A 72 -2.47 -13.48 21.67
C GLY A 72 -3.98 -13.65 21.87
N LYS A 73 -4.80 -13.20 20.89
CA LYS A 73 -6.26 -13.38 20.90
C LYS A 73 -6.72 -14.82 20.66
N ASN A 74 -5.89 -15.66 20.04
CA ASN A 74 -6.17 -17.08 19.81
C ASN A 74 -5.84 -17.98 21.03
N LYS A 75 -5.40 -17.39 22.15
CA LYS A 75 -5.04 -18.10 23.40
C LYS A 75 -6.00 -17.83 24.57
N SER A 76 -7.19 -17.29 24.31
CA SER A 76 -8.24 -17.08 25.33
C SER A 76 -9.52 -17.80 24.94
#